data_AF-A0A0Q5TQN3-F1
#
_entry.id   AF-A0A0Q5TQN3-F1
#
_cell.length_a   1.000
_cell.length_b   1.000
_cell.length_c   1.000
_cell.angle_alpha   90.00
_cell.angle_beta   90.00
_cell.angle_gamma   90.00
#
_symmetry.space_group_name_H-M   'P 1'
#
loop_
_entity.id
_entity.type
_entity.pdbx_description
1 polymer ?
#
loop_
_entity_poly.entity_id
_entity_poly.type
_entity_poly.pdbx_seq_one_letter_code
_entity_poly.pdbx_strand_id
1 'polypeptide(L)'
;MQNLTIQELFDNFERLNKEVDVIEKEISEIEFDDHSTKEFITADQAEQYLQDAAAFELRQNELEKLKQQVIEVADILSDKLCRVNTKVKLIDKDDNCEVLVYCSEGSIIVEDCKSEEKEIIVE
;
A
#
# COMPACT_ATOMS: atom_id res chain seq x y z
N MET A 1 -1.42 17.22 7.81
CA MET A 1 -1.10 16.15 8.78
C MET A 1 0.23 16.41 9.54
N GLN A 2 0.49 17.62 10.07
CA GLN A 2 1.88 18.00 10.46
C GLN A 2 2.32 17.68 11.90
N ASN A 3 1.52 16.99 12.73
CA ASN A 3 1.85 16.75 14.15
C ASN A 3 1.96 15.28 14.58
N LEU A 4 1.95 14.33 13.65
CA LEU A 4 2.11 12.91 14.00
C LEU A 4 3.55 12.60 14.41
N THR A 5 3.70 11.72 15.40
CA THR A 5 4.98 11.16 15.86
C THR A 5 5.53 10.16 14.84
N ILE A 6 6.82 9.82 14.95
CA ILE A 6 7.46 8.82 14.07
C ILE A 6 6.75 7.46 14.21
N GLN A 7 6.37 7.07 15.42
CA GLN A 7 5.60 5.85 15.66
C GLN A 7 4.24 5.87 14.95
N GLU A 8 3.47 6.96 15.11
CA GLU A 8 2.15 7.05 14.45
C GLU A 8 2.25 7.07 12.92
N LEU A 9 3.31 7.69 12.38
CA LEU A 9 3.58 7.70 10.94
C LEU A 9 3.95 6.31 10.43
N PHE A 10 4.79 5.58 11.17
CA PHE A 10 5.15 4.20 10.85
C PHE A 10 3.95 3.27 10.90
N ASP A 11 3.17 3.32 11.99
CA ASP A 11 1.93 2.53 12.13
C ASP A 11 0.97 2.80 10.96
N ASN A 12 0.84 4.07 10.55
CA ASN A 12 -0.03 4.44 9.45
C ASN A 12 0.51 3.97 8.09
N PHE A 13 1.83 4.05 7.89
CA PHE A 13 2.50 3.55 6.70
C PHE A 13 2.29 2.04 6.54
N GLU A 14 2.52 1.24 7.58
CA GLU A 14 2.30 -0.20 7.54
C GLU A 14 0.84 -0.58 7.28
N ARG A 15 -0.09 0.10 7.96
CA ARG A 15 -1.52 -0.09 7.76
C ARG A 15 -1.94 0.18 6.31
N LEU A 16 -1.48 1.29 5.73
CA LEU A 16 -1.83 1.67 4.37
C LEU A 16 -1.22 0.69 3.35
N ASN A 17 0.02 0.24 3.54
CA ASN A 17 0.63 -0.77 2.66
C ASN A 17 -0.16 -2.09 2.70
N LYS A 18 -0.60 -2.54 3.88
CA LYS A 18 -1.46 -3.73 3.98
C LYS A 18 -2.80 -3.55 3.26
N GLU A 19 -3.39 -2.37 3.34
CA GLU A 19 -4.64 -2.05 2.63
C GLU A 19 -4.44 -2.06 1.11
N VAL A 20 -3.32 -1.53 0.63
CA VAL A 20 -2.88 -1.61 -0.78
C VAL A 20 -2.75 -3.07 -1.20
N ASP A 21 -1.98 -3.89 -0.48
CA ASP A 21 -1.76 -5.31 -0.82
C ASP A 21 -3.07 -6.10 -0.91
N VAL A 22 -4.00 -5.84 0.03
CA VAL A 22 -5.33 -6.49 0.02
C VAL A 22 -6.11 -6.12 -1.23
N ILE A 23 -6.18 -4.83 -1.58
CA ILE A 23 -6.95 -4.38 -2.74
C ILE A 23 -6.28 -4.79 -4.05
N GLU A 24 -4.95 -4.76 -4.14
CA GLU A 24 -4.22 -5.29 -5.31
C GLU A 24 -4.53 -6.76 -5.53
N LYS A 25 -4.56 -7.54 -4.45
CA LYS A 25 -4.93 -8.94 -4.52
C LYS A 25 -6.38 -9.11 -4.98
N GLU A 26 -7.33 -8.39 -4.38
CA GLU A 26 -8.74 -8.41 -4.80
C GLU A 26 -8.88 -8.10 -6.30
N ILE A 27 -8.20 -7.07 -6.79
CA ILE A 27 -8.21 -6.67 -8.21
C ILE A 27 -7.60 -7.76 -9.10
N SER A 28 -6.49 -8.37 -8.67
CA SER A 28 -5.81 -9.41 -9.45
C SER A 28 -6.63 -10.71 -9.59
N GLU A 29 -7.54 -10.97 -8.64
CA GLU A 29 -8.42 -12.14 -8.63
C GLU A 29 -9.71 -11.93 -9.44
N ILE A 30 -9.96 -10.71 -9.94
CA ILE A 30 -11.13 -10.42 -10.78
C ILE A 30 -10.88 -10.95 -12.20
N GLU A 31 -11.64 -11.98 -12.57
CA GLU A 31 -11.67 -12.53 -13.92
C GLU A 31 -12.81 -11.90 -14.73
N PHE A 32 -12.47 -11.27 -15.85
CA PHE A 32 -13.46 -10.79 -16.82
C PHE A 32 -13.67 -11.82 -17.91
N ASP A 33 -14.94 -12.14 -18.15
CA ASP A 33 -15.36 -13.07 -19.18
C ASP A 33 -15.10 -12.42 -20.56
N ASP A 34 -14.17 -12.97 -21.35
CA ASP A 34 -13.89 -12.44 -22.68
C ASP A 34 -15.02 -12.80 -23.65
N HIS A 35 -15.86 -11.81 -23.96
CA HIS A 35 -16.97 -11.96 -24.88
C HIS A 35 -16.57 -11.80 -26.35
N SER A 36 -15.30 -11.49 -26.68
CA SER A 36 -14.84 -11.21 -28.05
C SER A 36 -14.97 -12.40 -29.02
N THR A 37 -14.99 -13.62 -28.46
CA THR A 37 -15.12 -14.87 -29.23
C THR A 37 -16.56 -15.40 -29.30
N LYS A 38 -17.50 -14.77 -28.60
CA LYS A 38 -18.92 -15.17 -28.58
C LYS A 38 -19.66 -14.57 -29.78
N GLU A 39 -20.48 -15.37 -30.46
CA GLU A 39 -21.26 -14.92 -31.64
C GLU A 39 -22.28 -13.82 -31.28
N PHE A 40 -22.86 -13.90 -30.09
CA PHE A 40 -23.71 -12.87 -29.47
C PHE A 40 -23.77 -13.05 -27.95
N ILE A 41 -24.18 -12.00 -27.24
CA ILE A 41 -24.53 -12.01 -25.81
C ILE A 41 -25.93 -11.43 -25.63
N THR A 42 -26.60 -11.76 -24.52
CA THR A 42 -27.89 -11.13 -24.20
C THR A 42 -27.69 -9.72 -23.65
N ALA A 43 -28.75 -8.89 -23.68
CA ALA A 43 -28.73 -7.57 -23.07
C ALA A 43 -28.41 -7.64 -21.56
N ASP A 44 -28.98 -8.63 -20.85
CA ASP A 44 -28.70 -8.83 -19.41
C ASP A 44 -27.23 -9.19 -19.15
N GLN A 45 -26.60 -9.98 -20.04
CA GLN A 45 -25.18 -10.30 -19.94
C GLN A 45 -24.30 -9.07 -20.20
N ALA A 46 -24.69 -8.21 -21.15
CA ALA A 46 -23.98 -6.97 -21.42
C ALA A 46 -24.09 -5.98 -20.25
N GLU A 47 -25.28 -5.83 -19.66
CA GLU A 47 -25.52 -5.01 -18.47
C GLU A 47 -24.67 -5.49 -17.29
N GLN A 48 -24.66 -6.80 -17.03
CA GLN A 48 -23.85 -7.38 -15.95
C GLN A 48 -22.35 -7.10 -16.15
N TYR A 49 -21.84 -7.34 -17.36
CA TYR A 49 -20.44 -7.06 -17.70
C TYR A 49 -20.08 -5.58 -17.45
N LEU A 50 -20.96 -4.66 -17.84
CA LEU A 50 -20.73 -3.22 -17.62
C LEU A 50 -20.74 -2.84 -16.14
N GLN A 51 -21.59 -3.47 -15.33
CA GLN A 51 -21.62 -3.27 -13.88
C GLN A 51 -20.34 -3.78 -13.22
N ASP A 52 -19.88 -4.98 -13.62
CA ASP A 52 -18.65 -5.57 -13.09
C ASP A 52 -17.42 -4.74 -13.50
N ALA A 53 -17.39 -4.25 -14.75
CA ALA A 53 -16.34 -3.36 -15.23
C ALA A 53 -16.31 -2.03 -14.47
N ALA A 54 -17.47 -1.41 -14.21
CA ALA A 54 -17.55 -0.19 -13.42
C ALA A 54 -17.12 -0.39 -11.96
N ALA A 55 -17.47 -1.53 -11.35
CA ALA A 55 -17.05 -1.87 -9.99
C ALA A 55 -15.52 -2.05 -9.92
N PHE A 56 -14.92 -2.72 -10.92
CA PHE A 56 -13.48 -2.89 -11.02
C PHE A 56 -12.74 -1.55 -11.21
N GLU A 57 -13.26 -0.68 -12.07
CA GLU A 57 -12.71 0.65 -12.29
C GLU A 57 -12.77 1.50 -11.01
N LEU A 58 -13.85 1.39 -10.23
CA LEU A 58 -13.94 2.04 -8.92
C LEU A 58 -12.87 1.52 -7.95
N ARG A 59 -12.66 0.21 -7.87
CA ARG A 59 -11.63 -0.39 -7.01
C ARG A 59 -10.21 0.01 -7.42
N GLN A 60 -9.93 0.10 -8.72
CA GLN A 60 -8.66 0.64 -9.22
C GLN A 60 -8.44 2.10 -8.78
N ASN A 61 -9.47 2.94 -8.88
CA ASN A 61 -9.39 4.32 -8.42
C ASN A 61 -9.16 4.42 -6.90
N GLU A 62 -9.74 3.50 -6.11
CA GLU A 62 -9.49 3.41 -4.67
C GLU A 62 -8.03 3.02 -4.37
N LEU A 63 -7.51 2.04 -5.11
CA LEU A 63 -6.11 1.61 -5.02
C LEU A 63 -5.15 2.77 -5.31
N GLU A 64 -5.38 3.54 -6.37
CA GLU A 64 -4.54 4.70 -6.71
C GLU A 64 -4.55 5.76 -5.59
N LYS A 65 -5.71 6.02 -4.99
CA LYS A 65 -5.82 6.95 -3.85
C LYS A 65 -5.08 6.45 -2.62
N LEU A 66 -5.09 5.14 -2.36
CA LEU A 66 -4.36 4.56 -1.24
C LEU A 66 -2.86 4.61 -1.47
N LYS A 67 -2.39 4.28 -2.69
CA LYS A 67 -0.98 4.44 -3.07
C LYS A 67 -0.51 5.88 -2.90
N GLN A 68 -1.32 6.86 -3.30
CA GLN A 68 -0.99 8.26 -3.09
C GLN A 68 -0.86 8.62 -1.60
N GLN A 69 -1.74 8.08 -0.75
CA GLN A 69 -1.64 8.26 0.71
C GLN A 69 -0.41 7.59 1.31
N VAL A 70 -0.02 6.40 0.81
CA VAL A 70 1.23 5.74 1.21
C VAL A 70 2.42 6.65 0.93
N ILE A 71 2.50 7.21 -0.29
CA ILE A 71 3.57 8.13 -0.68
C ILE A 71 3.60 9.36 0.23
N GLU A 72 2.45 9.99 0.48
CA GLU A 72 2.38 11.17 1.36
C GLU A 72 2.87 10.89 2.78
N VAL A 73 2.51 9.72 3.35
CA VAL A 73 2.96 9.33 4.68
C VAL A 73 4.45 8.98 4.66
N ALA A 74 4.93 8.28 3.62
CA ALA A 74 6.32 7.91 3.43
C ALA A 74 7.22 9.15 3.33
N ASP A 75 6.83 10.17 2.57
CA ASP A 75 7.59 11.42 2.44
C ASP A 75 7.76 12.11 3.79
N ILE A 76 6.69 12.20 4.58
CA ILE A 76 6.72 12.84 5.91
C ILE A 76 7.57 12.02 6.88
N LEU A 77 7.45 10.69 6.84
CA LEU A 77 8.21 9.78 7.69
C LEU A 77 9.70 9.84 7.34
N SER A 78 10.05 9.78 6.04
CA SER A 78 11.41 9.89 5.54
C SER A 78 12.05 11.22 5.94
N ASP A 79 11.40 12.37 5.68
CA ASP A 79 11.93 13.68 6.08
C ASP A 79 12.24 13.76 7.58
N LYS A 80 11.37 13.19 8.43
CA LYS A 80 11.61 13.13 9.88
C LYS A 80 12.79 12.23 10.23
N LEU A 81 12.86 11.03 9.65
CA LEU A 81 13.96 10.09 9.89
C LEU A 81 15.30 10.64 9.42
N CYS A 82 15.35 11.27 8.24
CA CYS A 82 16.57 11.89 7.71
C CYS A 82 17.05 13.04 8.60
N ARG A 83 16.13 13.81 9.21
CA ARG A 83 16.48 14.86 10.18
C ARG A 83 17.02 14.30 11.50
N VAL A 84 16.50 13.16 11.94
CA VAL A 84 17.01 12.45 13.12
C VAL A 84 18.40 11.88 12.84
N ASN A 85 18.67 11.46 11.60
CA ASN A 85 19.98 11.01 11.11
C ASN A 85 20.60 9.88 11.96
N THR A 86 19.74 9.03 12.53
CA THR A 86 20.12 7.82 13.26
C THR A 86 18.94 6.84 13.29
N LYS A 87 19.20 5.61 13.74
CA LYS A 87 18.18 4.56 13.89
C LYS A 87 17.19 4.91 15.00
N VAL A 88 15.91 4.87 14.67
CA VAL A 88 14.80 5.06 15.61
C VAL A 88 14.20 3.70 15.93
N LYS A 89 14.15 3.36 17.20
CA LYS A 89 13.51 2.13 17.67
C LYS A 89 12.01 2.34 17.78
N LEU A 90 11.24 1.52 17.08
CA LEU A 90 9.78 1.51 17.08
C LEU A 90 9.27 0.13 17.49
N ILE A 91 7.99 0.07 17.86
CA ILE A 91 7.29 -1.20 18.07
C ILE A 91 6.39 -1.42 16.87
N ASP A 92 6.64 -2.48 16.10
CA ASP A 92 5.67 -2.99 15.13
C ASP A 92 4.50 -3.60 15.92
N LYS A 93 3.31 -3.04 15.72
CA LYS A 93 2.10 -3.44 16.42
C LYS A 93 1.51 -4.75 15.91
N ASP A 94 1.79 -5.10 14.67
CA ASP A 94 1.24 -6.31 14.06
C ASP A 94 2.01 -7.55 14.51
N ASP A 95 3.35 -7.46 14.57
CA ASP A 95 4.21 -8.56 15.03
C ASP A 95 4.60 -8.45 16.51
N ASN A 96 4.20 -7.37 17.19
CA ASN A 96 4.57 -7.03 18.57
C ASN A 96 6.08 -7.18 18.79
N CYS A 97 6.85 -6.71 17.81
CA CYS A 97 8.30 -6.80 17.75
C CYS A 97 8.92 -5.40 17.73
N GLU A 98 10.18 -5.31 18.13
CA GLU A 98 10.90 -4.05 18.05
C GLU A 98 11.61 -3.96 16.70
N VAL A 99 11.45 -2.85 16.00
CA VAL A 99 12.08 -2.60 14.70
C VAL A 99 12.95 -1.35 14.78
N LEU A 100 14.00 -1.31 13.98
CA LEU A 100 14.83 -0.11 13.82
C LEU A 100 14.52 0.50 12.46
N VAL A 101 14.01 1.73 12.50
CA VAL A 101 13.65 2.48 11.30
C VAL A 101 14.57 3.68 11.14
N TYR A 102 15.09 3.89 9.93
CA TYR A 102 15.97 5.00 9.63
C TYR A 102 15.85 5.44 8.17
N CYS A 103 16.37 6.63 7.89
CA CYS A 103 16.53 7.11 6.54
C CYS A 103 17.94 6.78 6.04
N SER A 104 18.02 6.19 4.85
CA SER A 104 19.26 6.02 4.10
C SER A 104 19.04 6.53 2.68
N GLU A 105 19.85 7.49 2.24
CA GLU A 105 19.77 8.09 0.89
C GLU A 105 18.37 8.64 0.49
N GLY A 106 17.53 8.97 1.47
CA GLY A 106 16.16 9.46 1.24
C GLY A 106 15.08 8.38 1.29
N SER A 107 15.47 7.11 1.41
CA SER A 107 14.57 5.96 1.54
C SER A 107 14.39 5.55 3.00
N ILE A 108 13.22 4.99 3.32
CA ILE A 108 12.91 4.44 4.65
C ILE A 108 13.41 3.00 4.69
N ILE A 109 14.32 2.71 5.63
CA ILE A 109 14.83 1.36 5.87
C ILE A 109 14.26 0.85 7.19
N VAL A 110 13.80 -0.40 7.19
CA VAL A 110 13.25 -1.11 8.35
C VAL A 110 14.08 -2.35 8.63
N GLU A 111 14.67 -2.43 9.82
CA GLU A 111 15.41 -3.60 10.29
C GLU A 111 14.62 -4.32 11.38
N ASP A 112 14.26 -5.58 11.12
CA ASP A 112 13.57 -6.43 12.08
C ASP A 112 14.51 -6.90 13.20
N CYS A 113 13.99 -7.04 14.43
CA CYS A 113 14.73 -7.57 15.57
C CYS A 113 15.28 -9.01 15.36
N LYS A 114 14.89 -9.68 14.28
CA LYS A 114 15.33 -11.01 13.86
C LYS A 114 16.26 -10.98 12.64
N SER A 115 17.09 -9.95 12.46
CA SER A 115 18.29 -10.04 11.60
C SER A 115 18.05 -10.56 10.17
N GLU A 116 17.06 -10.03 9.47
CA GLU A 116 17.04 -10.01 8.00
C GLU A 116 16.65 -8.58 7.59
N GLU A 117 17.57 -7.86 6.95
CA GLU A 117 17.34 -6.53 6.41
C GLU A 117 16.29 -6.64 5.30
N LYS A 118 15.13 -6.00 5.45
CA LYS A 118 14.15 -5.83 4.37
C LYS A 118 14.29 -4.41 3.82
N GLU A 119 14.94 -4.28 2.67
CA GLU A 119 14.89 -3.03 1.91
C GLU A 119 13.49 -2.88 1.31
N ILE A 120 12.73 -1.90 1.79
CA ILE A 120 11.48 -1.47 1.15
C ILE A 120 11.85 -0.28 0.27
N ILE A 121 12.02 -0.53 -1.02
CA ILE A 121 12.28 0.52 -2.02
C ILE A 121 10.93 1.14 -2.38
N VAL A 122 10.75 2.42 -2.05
CA VAL A 122 9.64 3.22 -2.57
C VAL A 122 10.13 3.83 -3.90
N GLU A 123 9.74 3.23 -5.03
CA GLU A 123 9.94 3.78 -6.39
C GLU A 123 8.75 4.64 -6.85
#